data_AF-A0A1G3IS97-F1
#
_entry.id   AF-A0A1G3IS97-F1
#
_cell.length_a   1.000
_cell.length_b   1.000
_cell.length_c   1.000
_cell.angle_alpha   90.00
_cell.angle_beta   90.00
_cell.angle_gamma   90.00
#
_symmetry.space_group_name_H-M   'P 1'
#
loop_
_entity.id
_entity.type
_entity.pdbx_description
1 polymer ?
#
loop_
_entity_poly.entity_id
_entity_poly.type
_entity_poly.pdbx_seq_one_letter_code
_entity_poly.pdbx_strand_id
1 'polypeptide(L)' 'MVNLGGVRKEISLALVDDATVGEYVIVHVGYALQKLDQEEAERTLALFAELGQLDELRAEFGGAQ' A
#
# COMPACT_ATOMS: atom_id res chain seq x y z
N MET A 1 6.29 7.79 -4.94
CA MET A 1 5.08 8.08 -4.13
C MET A 1 4.09 6.96 -4.36
N VAL A 2 3.55 6.36 -3.29
CA VAL A 2 2.60 5.24 -3.36
C VAL A 2 1.25 5.64 -2.79
N ASN A 3 0.19 4.95 -3.21
CA ASN A 3 -1.17 5.17 -2.71
C ASN A 3 -1.61 4.00 -1.83
N LEU A 4 -1.96 4.31 -0.58
CA LEU A 4 -2.42 3.40 0.44
C LEU A 4 -3.88 3.75 0.76
N GLY A 5 -4.83 3.07 0.10
CA GLY A 5 -6.26 3.25 0.38
C GLY A 5 -6.81 4.67 0.20
N GLY A 6 -6.13 5.54 -0.57
CA GLY A 6 -6.47 6.96 -0.76
C GLY A 6 -5.45 7.93 -0.16
N VAL A 7 -4.52 7.45 0.68
CA VAL A 7 -3.45 8.26 1.26
C VAL A 7 -2.19 8.13 0.40
N ARG A 8 -1.60 9.26 0.02
CA ARG A 8 -0.32 9.28 -0.70
C ARG A 8 0.84 9.44 0.27
N LYS A 9 1.83 8.54 0.21
CA LYS A 9 3.06 8.62 1.02
C LYS A 9 4.29 8.47 0.15
N GLU A 10 5.35 9.15 0.56
CA GLU A 10 6.70 8.88 0.06
C GLU A 10 7.30 7.71 0.84
N ILE A 11 7.82 6.72 0.12
CA ILE A 11 8.40 5.52 0.69
C ILE A 11 9.71 5.21 -0.03
N SER A 12 10.59 4.48 0.64
CA SER A 12 11.80 3.96 0.04
C SER A 12 11.51 2.63 -0.67
N LEU A 13 11.94 2.54 -1.93
CA LEU A 13 11.92 1.31 -2.72
C LEU A 13 13.28 0.59 -2.69
N ALA A 14 14.19 0.97 -1.79
CA ALA A 14 15.57 0.45 -1.79
C ALA A 14 15.71 -1.07 -1.62
N LEU A 15 14.64 -1.77 -1.21
CA LEU A 15 14.61 -3.22 -1.01
C LEU A 15 13.84 -3.96 -2.12
N VAL A 16 13.31 -3.23 -3.11
CA VAL A 16 12.53 -3.79 -4.22
C VAL A 16 13.12 -3.28 -5.52
N ASP A 17 13.71 -4.19 -6.28
CA ASP A 17 14.23 -3.90 -7.62
C ASP A 17 13.09 -3.87 -8.65
N ASP A 18 13.23 -3.02 -9.67
CA ASP A 18 12.33 -2.95 -10.83
C ASP A 18 10.83 -2.80 -10.50
N ALA A 19 10.51 -2.02 -9.47
CA ALA A 19 9.14 -1.59 -9.20
C ALA A 19 8.72 -0.47 -10.18
N THR A 20 7.62 -0.69 -10.88
CA THR A 20 7.08 0.20 -11.90
C THR A 20 5.75 0.81 -11.48
N VAL A 21 5.39 1.93 -12.11
CA VAL A 21 4.12 2.61 -11.84
C VAL A 21 2.97 1.70 -12.29
N GLY A 22 2.03 1.44 -11.38
CA GLY A 22 0.91 0.53 -11.61
C GLY A 22 1.07 -0.83 -10.93
N GLU A 23 2.26 -1.16 -10.43
CA GLU A 23 2.46 -2.35 -9.60
C GLU A 23 2.09 -2.09 -8.12
N TYR A 24 1.70 -3.16 -7.45
CA TYR A 24 1.43 -3.15 -6.03
C TYR A 24 2.67 -3.59 -5.26
N VAL A 25 2.89 -2.99 -4.10
CA VAL A 25 4.01 -3.33 -3.21
C VAL A 25 3.52 -3.43 -1.77
N ILE A 26 4.11 -4.35 -1.02
CA ILE A 26 3.91 -4.45 0.42
C ILE A 26 4.79 -3.41 1.09
N VAL A 27 4.17 -2.50 1.84
CA VAL A 27 4.88 -1.44 2.58
C VAL A 27 4.94 -1.77 4.06
N HIS A 28 6.11 -1.63 4.66
CA HIS A 28 6.32 -1.77 6.09
C HIS A 28 7.21 -0.64 6.61
N VAL A 29 6.70 0.16 7.55
CA VAL A 29 7.43 1.25 8.24
C VAL A 29 8.14 2.21 7.24
N GLY A 30 7.51 2.51 6.11
CA GLY A 30 8.05 3.45 5.10
C GLY A 30 8.97 2.84 4.05
N TYR A 31 9.12 1.51 4.03
CA TYR A 31 9.88 0.79 3.01
C TYR A 31 8.98 -0.19 2.26
N ALA A 32 9.15 -0.30 0.95
CA ALA A 32 8.59 -1.43 0.21
C ALA A 32 9.43 -2.67 0.52
N LEU A 33 8.79 -3.78 0.87
CA LEU A 33 9.44 -5.05 1.17
C LEU A 33 9.50 -5.96 -0.06
N GLN A 34 8.42 -6.00 -0.83
CA GLN A 34 8.29 -6.84 -2.01
C GLN A 34 7.16 -6.36 -2.92
N LYS A 35 7.21 -6.77 -4.18
CA LYS A 35 6.11 -6.60 -5.12
C LYS A 35 4.98 -7.56 -4.78
N LEU A 36 3.76 -7.15 -5.09
CA LEU A 36 2.56 -7.94 -4.96
C LEU A 36 1.88 -7.99 -6.32
N ASP A 37 1.45 -9.18 -6.73
CA ASP A 37 0.67 -9.35 -7.94
C ASP A 37 -0.66 -8.61 -7.83
N GLN A 38 -1.13 -8.09 -8.97
CA GLN A 38 -2.34 -7.28 -9.02
C GLN A 38 -3.57 -8.04 -8.49
N GLU A 39 -3.75 -9.31 -8.86
CA GLU A 39 -4.90 -10.12 -8.43
C GLU A 39 -4.91 -10.32 -6.91
N GLU A 40 -3.76 -10.62 -6.31
CA GLU A 40 -3.61 -10.77 -4.87
C GLU A 40 -3.81 -9.45 -4.13
N ALA A 41 -3.34 -8.34 -4.71
CA ALA A 41 -3.57 -7.01 -4.18
C ALA A 41 -5.07 -6.66 -4.17
N GLU A 42 -5.77 -6.90 -5.27
CA GLU A 42 -7.21 -6.66 -5.40
C GLU A 42 -8.01 -7.53 -4.42
N ARG A 43 -7.66 -8.81 -4.30
CA ARG A 43 -8.29 -9.73 -3.35
C ARG A 43 -8.10 -9.26 -1.90
N THR A 44 -6.88 -8.86 -1.56
CA THR A 44 -6.55 -8.35 -0.24
C THR A 44 -7.29 -7.03 0.06
N LEU A 45 -7.36 -6.13 -0.90
CA LEU A 45 -8.11 -4.87 -0.78
C LEU A 45 -9.62 -5.11 -0.64
N ALA A 46 -10.17 -6.08 -1.37
CA ALA A 46 -11.57 -6.47 -1.24
C ALA A 46 -11.87 -7.02 0.18
N LEU A 47 -10.99 -7.86 0.71
CA LEU A 47 -11.11 -8.37 2.08
C LEU A 47 -11.05 -7.23 3.11
N PHE A 48 -10.12 -6.27 2.95
CA PHE A 48 -10.06 -5.10 3.83
C PHE A 48 -11.30 -4.22 3.73
N ALA A 49 -11.92 -4.13 2.55
CA ALA A 49 -13.18 -3.43 2.35
C ALA A 49 -14.34 -4.11 3.07
N GLU A 50 -14.44 -5.44 2.98
CA GLU A 50 -15.45 -6.24 3.68
C GLU A 50 -15.31 -6.13 5.21
N LEU A 51 -14.09 -6.07 5.72
CA LEU A 51 -13.80 -5.93 7.14
C LEU A 51 -13.96 -4.50 7.67
N GLY A 52 -14.21 -3.51 6.80
CA GLY A 52 -14.29 -2.09 7.19
C GLY A 52 -12.95 -1.49 7.62
N GLN A 53 -11.84 -2.20 7.41
CA GLN A 53 -10.50 -1.81 7.88
C GLN A 53 -9.83 -0.77 6.98
N LEU A 54 -10.40 -0.47 5.81
CA LEU A 54 -9.92 0.61 4.93
C LEU A 54 -9.94 1.97 5.63
N ASP A 55 -10.94 2.23 6.49
CA ASP A 55 -11.06 3.51 7.19
C ASP A 55 -10.06 3.62 8.36
N GLU A 56 -9.74 2.50 9.03
CA GLU A 56 -8.67 2.44 10.04
C GLU A 56 -7.30 2.69 9.40
N LEU A 57 -7.04 2.08 8.24
CA LEU A 57 -5.81 2.30 7.47
C LEU A 57 -5.68 3.78 7.07
N ARG A 58 -6.77 4.40 6.62
CA ARG A 58 -6.78 5.84 6.30
C ARG A 58 -6.54 6.69 7.53
N ALA A 59 -7.05 6.33 8.70
CA ALA A 59 -6.83 7.08 9.93
C ALA A 59 -5.36 6.97 10.40
N GLU A 60 -4.77 5.78 10.32
CA GLU A 60 -3.39 5.52 10.75
C GLU A 60 -2.37 6.22 9.83
N PHE A 61 -2.58 6.17 8.52
CA PHE A 61 -1.64 6.77 7.55
C PHE A 61 -2.01 8.19 7.13
N GLY A 62 -3.27 8.61 7.30
CA GLY A 62 -3.80 9.94 6.98
C GLY A 62 -3.57 10.99 8.06
N GLY A 63 -2.91 10.62 9.17
CA GLY A 63 -2.34 11.58 10.12
C GLY A 63 -1.18 12.36 9.48
N ALA A 64 -1.48 13.58 9.05
CA ALA A 64 -0.58 14.68 8.66
C ALA A 64 0.56 14.37 7.67
N GLN A 65 0.43 14.92 6.47
CA GLN A 65 1.37 15.94 5.98
C GLN A 65 0.65 16.89 5.01
#